data_AF-A0A068VCS3-F1
#
_entry.id   AF-A0A068VCS3-F1
#
_cell.length_a   1.000
_cell.length_b   1.000
_cell.length_c   1.000
_cell.angle_alpha   90.00
_cell.angle_beta   90.00
_cell.angle_gamma   90.00
#
_symmetry.space_group_name_H-M   'P 1'
#
loop_
_entity.id
_entity.type
_entity.pdbx_description
1 polymer ?
#
loop_
_entity_poly.entity_id
_entity_poly.type
_entity_poly.pdbx_seq_one_letter_code
_entity_poly.pdbx_strand_id
1 'polypeptide(L)'
;MELEATFRVSGINCHAAPFYNPICNYGTLNLRFPYHHCLPPLSNASFYTLSNHYCKASAKESSTEAVEKGRKMSGDDSHDLELVSLTALCPLDGRYWAKVKELAAYVGEYGLIRFRVLVEVKWLSKLSQIPEIPEVPRFSKDAETYLQGLIDGFSLDDAMEVKKIEKVTNHDVKAVEYFLKQRCQSHPEIGKVLEFFHFACTSEDINNLAHALMLKEALSMVILPAMDEVISAISDIAIENAHVPMLSRTHGQPASPTTLGKEMAIFAFRLSQEKQVAEEFVASLGIDFNPYVPQIEPHDYMAKLFHSIIQFNNILVDFDRDIWGYISLGYFKQITKAGEIGSSTMPHKVNPIDFENSEGNLGVANGDLSHLSMKLPISRWQLLIDFCACHLRRDLTDSTVLRNMGVGLGHSLLAYKNTLTGIGKLQVFDNSYLVDGQEI
;
A
#
# COMPACT_ATOMS: atom_id res chain seq x y z
N MET A 1 16.48 -13.23 -11.80
CA MET A 1 15.70 -12.11 -12.33
C MET A 1 16.67 -11.22 -13.09
N GLU A 2 16.73 -11.32 -14.41
CA GLU A 2 17.54 -10.42 -15.24
C GLU A 2 16.80 -9.08 -15.33
N LEU A 3 17.35 -8.06 -14.68
CA LEU A 3 16.93 -6.68 -14.88
C LEU A 3 17.45 -6.23 -16.25
N GLU A 4 16.65 -6.36 -17.31
CA GLU A 4 16.87 -5.63 -18.57
C GLU A 4 16.41 -4.17 -18.44
N ALA A 5 16.88 -3.47 -17.41
CA ALA A 5 16.75 -2.02 -17.36
C ALA A 5 17.71 -1.44 -18.40
N THR A 6 17.15 -0.84 -19.46
CA THR A 6 17.91 -0.26 -20.55
C THR A 6 18.50 1.08 -20.11
N PHE A 7 19.63 1.06 -19.38
CA PHE A 7 20.40 2.26 -19.10
C PHE A 7 21.12 2.70 -20.38
N ARG A 8 20.59 3.71 -21.08
CA ARG A 8 21.34 4.40 -22.13
C ARG A 8 22.05 5.60 -21.54
N VAL A 9 23.38 5.57 -21.53
CA VAL A 9 24.21 6.76 -21.39
C VAL A 9 24.01 7.60 -22.65
N SER A 10 23.33 8.73 -22.55
CA SER A 10 23.14 9.63 -23.68
C SER A 10 24.46 10.28 -24.06
N GLY A 11 25.16 9.70 -25.03
CA GLY A 11 26.17 10.42 -25.81
C GLY A 11 25.51 11.61 -26.50
N ILE A 12 26.08 12.80 -26.27
CA ILE A 12 25.67 14.06 -26.88
C ILE A 12 25.75 13.90 -28.41
N ASN A 13 24.59 13.84 -29.07
CA ASN A 13 24.43 14.23 -30.45
C ASN A 13 23.00 14.70 -30.67
N CYS A 14 22.79 16.00 -30.46
CA CYS A 14 21.55 16.69 -30.80
C CYS A 14 21.42 16.76 -32.33
N HIS A 15 20.73 15.78 -32.92
CA HIS A 15 20.11 15.97 -34.23
C HIS A 15 18.60 16.05 -34.04
N ALA A 16 18.07 17.25 -34.33
CA ALA A 16 16.66 17.57 -34.28
C ALA A 16 15.86 16.60 -35.18
N ALA A 17 14.91 15.87 -34.59
CA ALA A 17 13.90 15.12 -35.33
C ALA A 17 12.65 16.01 -35.54
N PRO A 18 11.97 15.94 -36.70
CA PRO A 18 10.91 16.87 -37.04
C PRO A 18 9.59 16.52 -36.35
N PHE A 19 8.90 17.57 -35.89
CA PHE A 19 7.55 17.54 -35.34
C PHE A 19 6.56 16.85 -36.29
N TYR A 20 5.96 15.75 -35.83
CA TYR A 20 4.77 15.17 -36.46
C TYR A 20 3.52 15.92 -35.97
N ASN A 21 2.76 16.43 -36.93
CA ASN A 21 1.53 17.19 -36.75
C ASN A 21 0.34 16.24 -36.98
N PRO A 22 -0.54 15.95 -36.00
CA PRO A 22 -1.78 15.25 -36.29
C PRO A 22 -2.86 16.25 -36.70
N ILE A 23 -3.23 16.15 -37.98
CA ILE A 23 -4.34 16.86 -38.61
C ILE A 23 -5.66 16.50 -37.90
N CYS A 24 -6.39 17.55 -37.52
CA CYS A 24 -7.79 17.55 -37.13
C CYS A 24 -8.69 16.78 -38.10
N ASN A 25 -9.64 16.01 -37.57
CA ASN A 25 -10.99 15.92 -38.14
C ASN A 25 -12.00 15.60 -37.02
N TYR A 26 -12.63 16.64 -36.49
CA TYR A 26 -13.80 16.56 -35.63
C TYR A 26 -15.06 16.43 -36.49
N GLY A 27 -15.80 15.34 -36.31
CA GLY A 27 -17.21 15.23 -36.68
C GLY A 27 -18.06 15.79 -35.55
N THR A 28 -18.80 16.84 -35.84
CA THR A 28 -19.70 17.60 -34.95
C THR A 28 -20.99 16.83 -34.64
N LEU A 29 -21.39 16.80 -33.37
CA LEU A 29 -22.81 16.75 -32.99
C LEU A 29 -23.09 17.82 -31.92
N ASN A 30 -23.90 18.80 -32.29
CA ASN A 30 -24.32 19.95 -31.50
C ASN A 30 -25.45 19.59 -30.54
N LEU A 31 -25.30 19.86 -29.25
CA LEU A 31 -26.41 20.18 -28.36
C LEU A 31 -26.02 21.37 -27.47
N ARG A 32 -26.61 22.53 -27.76
CA ARG A 32 -26.50 23.78 -26.99
C ARG A 32 -27.56 23.79 -25.89
N PHE A 33 -27.21 24.23 -24.69
CA PHE A 33 -28.13 24.90 -23.76
C PHE A 33 -27.45 26.12 -23.13
N PRO A 34 -28.16 27.26 -22.97
CA PRO A 34 -27.54 28.55 -22.63
C PRO A 34 -27.45 28.79 -21.12
N TYR A 35 -26.36 29.43 -20.71
CA TYR A 35 -26.22 30.09 -19.41
C TYR A 35 -27.01 31.40 -19.38
N HIS A 36 -27.83 31.60 -18.35
CA HIS A 36 -28.27 32.92 -17.92
C HIS A 36 -28.21 33.03 -16.39
N HIS A 37 -27.48 34.04 -15.92
CA HIS A 37 -27.54 34.58 -14.56
C HIS A 37 -28.91 35.23 -14.30
N CYS A 38 -29.48 35.01 -13.11
CA CYS A 38 -30.26 36.00 -12.36
C CYS A 38 -30.57 35.50 -10.94
N LEU A 39 -30.16 36.28 -9.93
CA LEU A 39 -30.58 36.16 -8.51
C LEU A 39 -31.96 36.81 -8.32
N PRO A 40 -32.80 36.26 -7.42
CA PRO A 40 -33.69 37.09 -6.59
C PRO A 40 -33.73 36.64 -5.10
N PRO A 41 -34.37 37.42 -4.21
CA PRO A 41 -33.93 37.60 -2.83
C PRO A 41 -34.65 36.74 -1.76
N LEU A 42 -34.06 36.79 -0.57
CA LEU A 42 -34.49 36.24 0.72
C LEU A 42 -35.96 36.52 1.11
N SER A 43 -36.65 35.49 1.59
CA SER A 43 -37.64 35.62 2.68
C SER A 43 -37.83 34.33 3.49
N ASN A 44 -37.72 34.53 4.81
CA ASN A 44 -38.16 33.76 5.99
C ASN A 44 -38.97 32.46 5.82
N ALA A 45 -38.56 31.40 6.53
CA ALA A 45 -39.41 30.71 7.53
C ALA A 45 -38.66 29.60 8.32
N SER A 46 -38.57 29.81 9.64
CA SER A 46 -38.69 28.84 10.74
C SER A 46 -37.93 27.50 10.70
N PHE A 47 -36.87 27.44 11.53
CA PHE A 47 -36.26 26.21 12.03
C PHE A 47 -37.19 25.51 13.04
N TYR A 48 -37.62 24.29 12.72
CA TYR A 48 -38.06 23.30 13.71
C TYR A 48 -36.84 22.47 14.12
N THR A 49 -36.31 22.71 15.32
CA THR A 49 -35.28 21.87 15.93
C THR A 49 -35.93 20.65 16.57
N LEU A 50 -35.70 19.46 15.99
CA LEU A 50 -35.91 18.18 16.64
C LEU A 50 -34.79 17.91 17.64
N SER A 51 -35.17 17.40 18.80
CA SER A 51 -34.31 17.17 19.97
C SER A 51 -33.23 16.12 19.71
N ASN A 52 -31.97 16.54 19.73
CA ASN A 52 -30.85 15.62 19.88
C ASN A 52 -30.70 15.24 21.37
N HIS A 53 -31.03 14.00 21.72
CA HIS A 53 -30.57 13.39 22.97
C HIS A 53 -29.08 13.02 22.84
N TYR A 54 -28.20 13.96 23.15
CA TYR A 54 -26.80 13.67 23.47
C TYR A 54 -26.65 13.45 24.98
N CYS A 55 -26.19 12.27 25.38
CA CYS A 55 -25.66 12.04 26.73
C CYS A 55 -24.42 12.92 26.95
N LYS A 56 -24.58 14.03 27.69
CA LYS A 56 -23.45 14.80 28.22
C LYS A 56 -22.96 14.14 29.51
N ALA A 57 -21.78 13.54 29.49
CA ALA A 57 -21.02 13.32 30.71
C ALA A 57 -20.48 14.69 31.16
N SER A 58 -21.01 15.23 32.26
CA SER A 58 -20.48 16.44 32.90
C SER A 58 -19.53 16.01 34.02
N ALA A 59 -18.23 16.27 33.87
CA ALA A 59 -17.34 16.27 35.00
C ALA A 59 -17.73 17.44 35.92
N LYS A 60 -17.99 17.15 37.21
CA LYS A 60 -18.23 18.19 38.21
C LYS A 60 -16.89 18.81 38.56
N GLU A 61 -16.73 20.11 38.31
CA GLU A 61 -15.67 20.91 38.93
C GLU A 61 -15.90 20.95 40.44
N SER A 62 -14.96 20.39 41.20
CA SER A 62 -14.91 20.55 42.67
C SER A 62 -13.64 21.29 43.06
N SER A 63 -13.85 22.50 43.58
CA SER A 63 -13.04 23.25 44.56
C SER A 63 -11.53 23.42 44.32
N THR A 64 -11.15 24.68 44.19
CA THR A 64 -9.82 25.29 44.11
C THR A 64 -8.92 25.10 45.34
N GLU A 65 -8.71 23.86 45.79
CA GLU A 65 -7.69 23.49 46.79
C GLU A 65 -6.76 22.34 46.33
N ALA A 66 -6.93 21.83 45.11
CA ALA A 66 -6.09 20.76 44.54
C ALA A 66 -4.88 21.27 43.72
N VAL A 67 -4.71 22.58 43.56
CA VAL A 67 -3.67 23.16 42.68
C VAL A 67 -2.28 23.21 43.35
N GLU A 68 -2.18 23.13 44.68
CA GLU A 68 -0.88 23.15 45.38
C GLU A 68 -0.31 21.75 45.73
N LYS A 69 -1.07 20.67 45.53
CA LYS A 69 -0.55 19.29 45.65
C LYS A 69 -0.12 18.65 44.32
N GLY A 70 -0.42 19.28 43.18
CA GLY A 70 0.03 18.82 41.85
C GLY A 70 1.45 19.24 41.46
N ARG A 71 2.14 20.07 42.28
CA ARG A 71 3.47 20.60 41.94
C ARG A 71 4.65 19.82 42.56
N LYS A 72 4.38 18.64 43.14
CA LYS A 72 5.40 17.69 43.64
C LYS A 72 5.31 16.31 42.98
N MET A 73 4.79 16.25 41.76
CA MET A 73 4.82 15.05 40.89
C MET A 73 5.39 15.34 39.49
N SER A 74 6.10 16.46 39.31
CA SER A 74 7.05 16.58 38.20
C SER A 74 8.38 15.97 38.64
N GLY A 75 8.33 14.69 39.02
CA GLY A 75 9.46 13.81 38.91
C GLY A 75 9.69 13.54 37.42
N ASP A 76 10.94 13.32 37.07
CA ASP A 76 11.44 12.98 35.76
C ASP A 76 10.85 11.64 35.23
N ASP A 77 9.54 11.61 34.95
CA ASP A 77 8.82 10.46 34.37
C ASP A 77 8.84 10.53 32.84
N SER A 78 9.98 10.96 32.25
CA SER A 78 10.27 10.55 30.88
C SER A 78 10.72 9.09 30.94
N HIS A 79 9.76 8.18 31.04
CA HIS A 79 10.07 6.76 30.79
C HIS A 79 10.61 6.69 29.37
N ASP A 80 11.93 6.46 29.24
CA ASP A 80 12.59 6.18 27.98
C ASP A 80 12.07 4.82 27.50
N LEU A 81 10.94 4.86 26.79
CA LEU A 81 10.25 3.67 26.32
C LEU A 81 10.98 3.14 25.09
N GLU A 82 11.67 2.01 25.25
CA GLU A 82 12.23 1.29 24.13
C GLU A 82 11.12 0.83 23.16
N LEU A 83 11.44 0.82 21.87
CA LEU A 83 10.54 0.33 20.84
C LEU A 83 10.40 -1.20 20.96
N VAL A 84 9.24 -1.63 21.43
CA VAL A 84 8.77 -3.02 21.44
C VAL A 84 7.32 -3.05 20.94
N SER A 85 6.80 -4.22 20.61
CA SER A 85 5.43 -4.37 20.05
C SER A 85 4.33 -3.73 20.93
N LEU A 86 4.52 -3.66 22.26
CA LEU A 86 3.58 -3.02 23.18
C LEU A 86 3.66 -1.48 23.21
N THR A 87 4.80 -0.90 22.85
CA THR A 87 5.04 0.56 22.84
C THR A 87 4.95 1.16 21.43
N ALA A 88 4.77 0.31 20.40
CA ALA A 88 4.61 0.74 19.02
C ALA A 88 3.38 1.64 18.84
N LEU A 89 3.58 2.80 18.20
CA LEU A 89 2.50 3.74 17.89
C LEU A 89 1.58 3.21 16.79
N CYS A 90 2.17 2.63 15.75
CA CYS A 90 1.44 1.99 14.68
C CYS A 90 1.02 0.58 15.13
N PRO A 91 -0.27 0.21 15.03
CA PRO A 91 -0.72 -1.10 15.45
C PRO A 91 -0.21 -2.23 14.54
N LEU A 92 0.20 -1.92 13.29
CA LEU A 92 0.84 -2.88 12.38
C LEU A 92 2.17 -3.40 12.93
N ASP A 93 2.96 -2.53 13.55
CA ASP A 93 4.25 -2.89 14.17
C ASP A 93 4.10 -3.40 15.62
N GLY A 94 2.89 -3.26 16.18
CA GLY A 94 2.53 -3.70 17.52
C GLY A 94 1.60 -4.90 17.50
N ARG A 95 0.33 -4.64 17.84
CA ARG A 95 -0.76 -5.61 17.98
C ARG A 95 -0.87 -6.59 16.81
N TYR A 96 -0.63 -6.12 15.58
CA TYR A 96 -0.85 -6.89 14.36
C TYR A 96 0.42 -7.40 13.68
N TRP A 97 1.59 -7.19 14.29
CA TRP A 97 2.88 -7.54 13.71
C TRP A 97 2.96 -8.98 13.19
N ALA A 98 2.47 -9.93 13.99
CA ALA A 98 2.48 -11.34 13.61
C ALA A 98 1.73 -11.65 12.29
N LYS A 99 0.75 -10.81 11.91
CA LYS A 99 -0.04 -10.96 10.69
C LYS A 99 0.58 -10.25 9.48
N VAL A 100 1.43 -9.25 9.67
CA VAL A 100 1.92 -8.39 8.58
C VAL A 100 3.45 -8.36 8.42
N LYS A 101 4.22 -8.98 9.33
CA LYS A 101 5.69 -8.96 9.35
C LYS A 101 6.37 -9.38 8.04
N GLU A 102 5.70 -10.17 7.20
CA GLU A 102 6.22 -10.60 5.90
C GLU A 102 6.39 -9.44 4.89
N LEU A 103 5.65 -8.33 5.06
CA LEU A 103 5.85 -7.12 4.28
C LEU A 103 7.11 -6.34 4.68
N ALA A 104 7.57 -6.47 5.92
CA ALA A 104 8.64 -5.64 6.47
C ALA A 104 9.98 -5.80 5.72
N ALA A 105 10.23 -6.98 5.16
CA ALA A 105 11.41 -7.26 4.34
C ALA A 105 11.44 -6.47 3.02
N TYR A 106 10.29 -5.96 2.57
CA TYR A 106 10.12 -5.28 1.29
C TYR A 106 9.86 -3.79 1.47
N VAL A 107 8.87 -3.41 2.27
CA VAL A 107 8.37 -2.02 2.38
C VAL A 107 8.79 -1.31 3.67
N GLY A 108 9.62 -1.94 4.50
CA GLY A 108 10.27 -1.29 5.64
C GLY A 108 11.58 -0.58 5.26
N GLU A 109 12.18 0.13 6.22
CA GLU A 109 13.47 0.81 6.05
C GLU A 109 14.58 -0.17 5.62
N TYR A 110 14.57 -1.38 6.19
CA TYR A 110 15.46 -2.48 5.80
C TYR A 110 15.31 -2.81 4.30
N GLY A 111 14.07 -2.97 3.84
CA GLY A 111 13.76 -3.25 2.44
C GLY A 111 14.28 -2.16 1.51
N LEU A 112 14.03 -0.89 1.86
CA LEU A 112 14.53 0.26 1.10
C LEU A 112 16.07 0.24 0.95
N ILE A 113 16.80 0.01 2.05
CA ILE A 113 18.26 -0.08 2.02
C ILE A 113 18.72 -1.27 1.16
N ARG A 114 18.10 -2.45 1.35
CA ARG A 114 18.41 -3.66 0.58
C ARG A 114 18.24 -3.45 -0.92
N PHE A 115 17.14 -2.84 -1.36
CA PHE A 115 16.90 -2.59 -2.77
C PHE A 115 17.81 -1.49 -3.34
N ARG A 116 18.19 -0.47 -2.55
CA ARG A 116 19.21 0.50 -2.97
C ARG A 116 20.58 -0.16 -3.20
N VAL A 117 20.98 -1.06 -2.29
CA VAL A 117 22.20 -1.87 -2.45
C VAL A 117 22.12 -2.70 -3.73
N LEU A 118 20.99 -3.36 -3.99
CA LEU A 118 20.77 -4.13 -5.21
C LEU A 118 20.96 -3.27 -6.45
N VAL A 119 20.32 -2.09 -6.51
CA VAL A 119 20.39 -1.19 -7.67
C VAL A 119 21.82 -0.69 -7.91
N GLU A 120 22.52 -0.24 -6.86
CA GLU A 120 23.92 0.22 -6.96
C GLU A 120 24.86 -0.87 -7.45
N VAL A 121 24.73 -2.10 -6.93
CA VAL A 121 25.54 -3.23 -7.36
C VAL A 121 25.26 -3.59 -8.82
N LYS A 122 23.98 -3.62 -9.23
CA LYS A 122 23.61 -3.88 -10.62
C LYS A 122 24.07 -2.76 -11.56
N TRP A 123 24.08 -1.51 -11.10
CA TRP A 123 24.60 -0.39 -11.87
C TRP A 123 26.10 -0.53 -12.14
N LEU A 124 26.91 -0.79 -11.10
CA LEU A 124 28.34 -1.02 -11.28
C LEU A 124 28.62 -2.23 -12.19
N SER A 125 27.87 -3.33 -12.01
CA SER A 125 27.98 -4.52 -12.86
C SER A 125 27.69 -4.16 -14.33
N LYS A 126 26.67 -3.31 -14.57
CA LYS A 126 26.32 -2.83 -15.92
C LYS A 126 27.43 -1.98 -16.53
N LEU A 127 28.04 -1.07 -15.77
CA LEU A 127 29.16 -0.25 -16.24
C LEU A 127 30.32 -1.12 -16.73
N SER A 128 30.64 -2.22 -16.02
CA SER A 128 31.69 -3.16 -16.43
C SER A 128 31.40 -3.87 -17.77
N GLN A 129 30.14 -3.95 -18.17
CA GLN A 129 29.72 -4.62 -19.39
C GLN A 129 29.71 -3.69 -20.61
N ILE A 130 29.95 -2.38 -20.43
CA ILE A 130 29.96 -1.37 -21.50
C ILE A 130 31.41 -1.21 -22.01
N PRO A 131 31.74 -1.68 -23.23
CA PRO A 131 33.11 -1.61 -23.75
C PRO A 131 33.67 -0.19 -23.89
N GLU A 132 32.79 0.81 -24.02
CA GLU A 132 33.13 2.22 -24.17
C GLU A 132 33.58 2.89 -22.86
N ILE A 133 33.47 2.21 -21.70
CA ILE A 133 33.93 2.71 -20.39
C ILE A 133 35.16 1.90 -19.96
N PRO A 134 36.36 2.19 -20.50
CA PRO A 134 37.56 1.40 -20.23
C PRO A 134 38.05 1.49 -18.77
N GLU A 135 37.65 2.52 -18.04
CA GLU A 135 37.97 2.70 -16.61
C GLU A 135 37.31 1.64 -15.72
N VAL A 136 36.21 1.03 -16.17
CA VAL A 136 35.54 -0.09 -15.49
C VAL A 136 35.65 -1.33 -16.39
N PRO A 137 36.75 -2.10 -16.30
CA PRO A 137 36.92 -3.27 -17.14
C PRO A 137 35.87 -4.33 -16.81
N ARG A 138 35.55 -5.16 -17.81
CA ARG A 138 34.62 -6.28 -17.64
C ARG A 138 35.05 -7.18 -16.49
N PHE A 139 34.15 -7.34 -15.53
CA PHE A 139 34.39 -8.16 -14.36
C PHE A 139 34.52 -9.64 -14.71
N SER A 140 35.43 -10.31 -14.00
CA SER A 140 35.53 -11.76 -14.03
C SER A 140 34.27 -12.41 -13.43
N LYS A 141 34.10 -13.72 -13.66
CA LYS A 141 32.99 -14.47 -13.04
C LYS A 141 33.08 -14.48 -11.51
N ASP A 142 34.29 -14.40 -10.95
CA ASP A 142 34.52 -14.33 -9.50
C ASP A 142 33.99 -13.00 -8.93
N ALA A 143 34.36 -11.88 -9.55
CA ALA A 143 33.87 -10.56 -9.18
C ALA A 143 32.34 -10.43 -9.29
N GLU A 144 31.76 -10.93 -10.39
CA GLU A 144 30.29 -10.96 -10.57
C GLU A 144 29.60 -11.84 -9.50
N THR A 145 30.20 -12.97 -9.13
CA THR A 145 29.67 -13.86 -8.08
C THR A 145 29.76 -13.19 -6.71
N TYR A 146 30.86 -12.48 -6.42
CA TYR A 146 31.02 -11.71 -5.20
C TYR A 146 29.97 -10.61 -5.07
N LEU A 147 29.78 -9.80 -6.13
CA LEU A 147 28.76 -8.75 -6.17
C LEU A 147 27.34 -9.31 -5.99
N GLN A 148 27.02 -10.42 -6.67
CA GLN A 148 25.74 -11.10 -6.48
C GLN A 148 25.57 -11.61 -5.03
N GLY A 149 26.64 -12.12 -4.42
CA GLY A 149 26.65 -12.52 -3.01
C GLY A 149 26.36 -11.38 -2.03
N LEU A 150 26.72 -10.13 -2.35
CA LEU A 150 26.34 -8.96 -1.54
C LEU A 150 24.83 -8.69 -1.59
N ILE A 151 24.19 -8.97 -2.73
CA ILE A 151 22.74 -8.80 -2.89
C ILE A 151 22.02 -9.93 -2.15
N ASP A 152 22.38 -11.18 -2.43
CA ASP A 152 21.69 -12.37 -1.92
C ASP A 152 21.91 -12.56 -0.41
N GLY A 153 23.08 -12.14 0.10
CA GLY A 153 23.47 -12.25 1.49
C GLY A 153 23.23 -11.00 2.33
N PHE A 154 22.56 -9.96 1.80
CA PHE A 154 22.31 -8.73 2.55
C PHE A 154 21.52 -9.00 3.83
N SER A 155 22.02 -8.50 4.97
CA SER A 155 21.53 -8.82 6.30
C SER A 155 21.08 -7.59 7.10
N LEU A 156 20.42 -7.84 8.24
CA LEU A 156 20.02 -6.75 9.15
C LEU A 156 21.25 -6.01 9.71
N ASP A 157 22.35 -6.71 9.96
CA ASP A 157 23.60 -6.10 10.44
C ASP A 157 24.19 -5.14 9.40
N ASP A 158 24.13 -5.51 8.11
CA ASP A 158 24.54 -4.63 7.01
C ASP A 158 23.66 -3.37 6.97
N ALA A 159 22.34 -3.51 7.11
CA ALA A 159 21.44 -2.36 7.19
C ALA A 159 21.75 -1.46 8.40
N MET A 160 22.09 -2.03 9.55
CA MET A 160 22.53 -1.25 10.71
C MET A 160 23.85 -0.53 10.45
N GLU A 161 24.78 -1.13 9.71
CA GLU A 161 26.02 -0.48 9.29
C GLU A 161 25.74 0.72 8.38
N VAL A 162 24.84 0.59 7.41
CA VAL A 162 24.38 1.73 6.59
C VAL A 162 23.82 2.85 7.48
N LYS A 163 22.95 2.53 8.47
CA LYS A 163 22.42 3.55 9.38
C LYS A 163 23.51 4.20 10.25
N LYS A 164 24.58 3.48 10.61
CA LYS A 164 25.73 4.07 11.34
C LYS A 164 26.46 5.09 10.47
N ILE A 165 26.66 4.79 9.18
CA ILE A 165 27.27 5.71 8.22
C ILE A 165 26.35 6.92 7.95
N GLU A 166 25.03 6.69 7.87
CA GLU A 166 24.03 7.74 7.69
C GLU A 166 24.07 8.78 8.81
N LYS A 167 24.29 8.37 10.07
CA LYS A 167 24.43 9.32 11.19
C LYS A 167 25.54 10.35 10.99
N VAL A 168 26.58 10.01 10.22
CA VAL A 168 27.69 10.91 9.90
C VAL A 168 27.40 11.73 8.65
N THR A 169 26.84 11.09 7.61
CA THR A 169 26.61 11.73 6.30
C THR A 169 25.34 12.57 6.24
N ASN A 170 24.37 12.31 7.13
CA ASN A 170 23.01 12.85 7.09
C ASN A 170 22.34 12.68 5.72
N HIS A 171 22.70 11.62 4.99
CA HIS A 171 22.19 11.30 3.66
C HIS A 171 22.19 9.80 3.42
N ASP A 172 21.01 9.21 3.26
CA ASP A 172 20.79 7.77 3.21
C ASP A 172 21.42 7.08 1.97
N VAL A 173 21.21 7.59 0.76
CA VAL A 173 21.82 7.01 -0.46
C VAL A 173 23.34 7.11 -0.43
N LYS A 174 23.90 8.24 0.05
CA LYS A 174 25.35 8.37 0.20
C LYS A 174 25.92 7.40 1.22
N ALA A 175 25.16 7.07 2.27
CA ALA A 175 25.55 6.03 3.22
C ALA A 175 25.63 4.64 2.59
N VAL A 176 24.72 4.32 1.66
CA VAL A 176 24.76 3.08 0.86
C VAL A 176 26.01 3.04 -0.02
N GLU A 177 26.34 4.14 -0.71
CA GLU A 177 27.58 4.22 -1.52
C GLU A 177 28.82 3.94 -0.66
N TYR A 178 28.94 4.58 0.51
CA TYR A 178 30.08 4.36 1.39
C TYR A 178 30.13 2.96 1.98
N PHE A 179 28.98 2.38 2.34
CA PHE A 179 28.89 0.99 2.76
C PHE A 179 29.46 0.05 1.69
N LEU A 180 29.04 0.21 0.43
CA LEU A 180 29.52 -0.61 -0.68
C LEU A 180 31.02 -0.42 -0.94
N LYS A 181 31.51 0.82 -0.88
CA LYS A 181 32.95 1.13 -1.00
C LYS A 181 33.77 0.42 0.08
N GLN A 182 33.33 0.49 1.34
CA GLN A 182 34.00 -0.18 2.46
C GLN A 182 33.98 -1.70 2.29
N ARG A 183 32.84 -2.27 1.90
CA ARG A 183 32.68 -3.72 1.73
C ARG A 183 33.56 -4.28 0.63
N CYS A 184 33.69 -3.56 -0.48
CA CYS A 184 34.38 -4.02 -1.68
C CYS A 184 35.88 -3.66 -1.73
N GLN A 185 36.42 -2.89 -0.77
CA GLN A 185 37.78 -2.34 -0.88
C GLN A 185 38.87 -3.40 -1.02
N SER A 186 38.67 -4.58 -0.41
CA SER A 186 39.66 -5.66 -0.39
C SER A 186 39.59 -6.57 -1.62
N HIS A 187 38.56 -6.44 -2.45
CA HIS A 187 38.39 -7.26 -3.64
C HIS A 187 39.35 -6.81 -4.75
N PRO A 188 40.12 -7.72 -5.39
CA PRO A 188 41.24 -7.36 -6.29
C PRO A 188 40.81 -6.62 -7.57
N GLU A 189 39.61 -6.87 -8.06
CA GLU A 189 39.04 -6.18 -9.24
C GLU A 189 38.21 -4.96 -8.83
N ILE A 190 37.13 -5.17 -8.06
CA ILE A 190 36.17 -4.14 -7.65
C ILE A 190 36.84 -3.02 -6.83
N GLY A 191 37.81 -3.35 -5.98
CA GLY A 191 38.57 -2.39 -5.17
C GLY A 191 39.33 -1.33 -5.99
N LYS A 192 39.55 -1.58 -7.30
CA LYS A 192 40.19 -0.61 -8.22
C LYS A 192 39.22 0.41 -8.81
N VAL A 193 37.92 0.14 -8.73
CA VAL A 193 36.86 0.94 -9.37
C VAL A 193 35.82 1.42 -8.36
N LEU A 194 36.19 1.54 -7.07
CA LEU A 194 35.27 1.95 -5.99
C LEU A 194 34.57 3.28 -6.28
N GLU A 195 35.26 4.23 -6.90
CA GLU A 195 34.70 5.54 -7.24
C GLU A 195 33.66 5.50 -8.38
N PHE A 196 33.42 4.32 -8.97
CA PHE A 196 32.36 4.11 -9.95
C PHE A 196 31.04 3.62 -9.33
N PHE A 197 31.00 3.31 -8.04
CA PHE A 197 29.72 3.24 -7.33
C PHE A 197 29.02 4.61 -7.43
N HIS A 198 27.71 4.61 -7.68
CA HIS A 198 26.93 5.83 -7.92
C HIS A 198 27.39 6.70 -9.11
N PHE A 199 28.22 6.17 -10.04
CA PHE A 199 28.75 6.96 -11.14
C PHE A 199 27.64 7.52 -12.03
N ALA A 200 27.65 8.84 -12.22
CA ALA A 200 26.66 9.59 -12.99
C ALA A 200 25.20 9.46 -12.52
N CYS A 201 24.96 8.86 -11.35
CA CYS A 201 23.64 8.77 -10.75
C CYS A 201 23.31 10.01 -9.92
N THR A 202 22.02 10.32 -9.85
CA THR A 202 21.45 11.06 -8.71
C THR A 202 20.85 10.05 -7.72
N SER A 203 20.65 10.46 -6.46
CA SER A 203 20.02 9.64 -5.42
C SER A 203 18.71 8.99 -5.87
N GLU A 204 18.02 9.63 -6.82
CA GLU A 204 16.68 9.25 -7.23
C GLU A 204 16.62 8.29 -8.40
N ASP A 205 17.72 8.12 -9.14
CA ASP A 205 17.90 6.96 -10.02
C ASP A 205 17.96 5.66 -9.19
N ILE A 206 18.44 5.76 -7.95
CA ILE A 206 18.49 4.64 -7.02
C ILE A 206 17.15 4.48 -6.32
N ASN A 207 16.56 5.59 -5.83
CA ASN A 207 15.31 5.54 -5.08
C ASN A 207 14.13 5.07 -5.94
N ASN A 208 13.95 5.59 -7.14
CA ASN A 208 12.78 5.22 -7.96
C ASN A 208 12.81 3.73 -8.33
N LEU A 209 13.98 3.20 -8.69
CA LEU A 209 14.19 1.78 -8.97
C LEU A 209 14.00 0.94 -7.71
N ALA A 210 14.54 1.39 -6.56
CA ALA A 210 14.33 0.70 -5.29
C ALA A 210 12.85 0.64 -4.93
N HIS A 211 12.10 1.75 -5.04
CA HIS A 211 10.66 1.78 -4.77
C HIS A 211 9.85 0.89 -5.74
N ALA A 212 10.20 0.88 -7.02
CA ALA A 212 9.58 -0.02 -7.99
C ALA A 212 9.79 -1.50 -7.62
N LEU A 213 11.02 -1.87 -7.23
CA LEU A 213 11.34 -3.23 -6.78
C LEU A 213 10.65 -3.57 -5.44
N MET A 214 10.59 -2.62 -4.50
CA MET A 214 9.87 -2.79 -3.23
C MET A 214 8.40 -3.11 -3.47
N LEU A 215 7.72 -2.33 -4.32
CA LEU A 215 6.32 -2.55 -4.66
C LEU A 215 6.13 -3.86 -5.42
N LYS A 216 6.95 -4.13 -6.43
CA LYS A 216 6.86 -5.36 -7.23
C LYS A 216 6.98 -6.60 -6.36
N GLU A 217 7.99 -6.66 -5.50
CA GLU A 217 8.24 -7.81 -4.64
C GLU A 217 7.19 -7.92 -3.52
N ALA A 218 6.81 -6.82 -2.86
CA ALA A 218 5.76 -6.84 -1.86
C ALA A 218 4.42 -7.33 -2.42
N LEU A 219 4.10 -6.92 -3.66
CA LEU A 219 2.86 -7.34 -4.31
C LEU A 219 2.93 -8.81 -4.75
N SER A 220 3.99 -9.19 -5.47
CA SER A 220 4.13 -10.54 -6.03
C SER A 220 4.26 -11.61 -4.94
N MET A 221 4.99 -11.29 -3.86
CA MET A 221 5.35 -12.28 -2.83
C MET A 221 4.34 -12.34 -1.69
N VAL A 222 3.50 -11.31 -1.51
CA VAL A 222 2.63 -11.20 -0.33
C VAL A 222 1.19 -10.83 -0.70
N ILE A 223 0.97 -9.69 -1.34
CA ILE A 223 -0.39 -9.14 -1.52
C ILE A 223 -1.19 -9.97 -2.54
N LEU A 224 -0.64 -10.25 -3.72
CA LEU A 224 -1.34 -11.02 -4.75
C LEU A 224 -1.66 -12.45 -4.30
N PRO A 225 -0.75 -13.20 -3.65
CA PRO A 225 -1.10 -14.49 -3.04
C PRO A 225 -2.24 -14.40 -2.01
N ALA A 226 -2.23 -13.37 -1.15
CA ALA A 226 -3.32 -13.17 -0.18
C ALA A 226 -4.66 -12.84 -0.85
N MET A 227 -4.64 -12.10 -1.96
CA MET A 227 -5.84 -11.87 -2.78
C MET A 227 -6.36 -13.18 -3.39
N ASP A 228 -5.47 -14.02 -3.91
CA ASP A 228 -5.82 -15.35 -4.45
C ASP A 228 -6.45 -16.24 -3.38
N GLU A 229 -5.91 -16.25 -2.16
CA GLU A 229 -6.51 -16.99 -1.03
C GLU A 229 -7.93 -16.51 -0.72
N VAL A 230 -8.16 -15.19 -0.66
CA VAL A 230 -9.51 -14.61 -0.42
C VAL A 230 -10.48 -15.01 -1.54
N ILE A 231 -10.06 -14.86 -2.80
CA ILE A 231 -10.86 -15.23 -3.97
C ILE A 231 -11.21 -16.72 -3.93
N SER A 232 -10.24 -17.58 -3.65
CA SER A 232 -10.46 -19.03 -3.56
C SER A 232 -11.47 -19.35 -2.46
N ALA A 233 -11.29 -18.79 -1.27
CA ALA A 233 -12.18 -19.04 -0.14
C ALA A 233 -13.64 -18.61 -0.43
N ILE A 234 -13.84 -17.46 -1.08
CA ILE A 234 -15.18 -17.01 -1.48
C ILE A 234 -15.75 -17.90 -2.60
N SER A 235 -14.90 -18.35 -3.53
CA SER A 235 -15.28 -19.28 -4.61
C SER A 235 -15.72 -20.64 -4.07
N ASP A 236 -15.07 -21.14 -3.03
CA ASP A 236 -15.42 -22.40 -2.37
C ASP A 236 -16.81 -22.28 -1.71
N ILE A 237 -17.09 -21.18 -0.99
CA ILE A 237 -18.44 -20.92 -0.45
C ILE A 237 -19.46 -20.86 -1.60
N ALA A 238 -19.11 -20.23 -2.72
CA ALA A 238 -19.97 -20.15 -3.91
C ALA A 238 -20.33 -21.53 -4.46
N ILE A 239 -19.35 -22.42 -4.62
CA ILE A 239 -19.53 -23.76 -5.18
C ILE A 239 -20.33 -24.64 -4.22
N GLU A 240 -19.92 -24.69 -2.95
CA GLU A 240 -20.56 -25.53 -1.94
C GLU A 240 -22.02 -25.17 -1.73
N ASN A 241 -22.36 -23.88 -1.87
CA ASN A 241 -23.69 -23.35 -1.58
C ASN A 241 -24.47 -22.92 -2.84
N ALA A 242 -24.04 -23.37 -4.03
CA ALA A 242 -24.69 -23.05 -5.31
C ALA A 242 -26.17 -23.48 -5.38
N HIS A 243 -26.55 -24.47 -4.58
CA HIS A 243 -27.91 -25.01 -4.53
C HIS A 243 -28.76 -24.44 -3.40
N VAL A 244 -28.18 -23.66 -2.46
CA VAL A 244 -28.86 -23.17 -1.27
C VAL A 244 -29.73 -21.97 -1.63
N PRO A 245 -31.08 -22.08 -1.61
CA PRO A 245 -31.95 -20.96 -1.94
C PRO A 245 -31.86 -19.87 -0.88
N MET A 246 -31.92 -18.61 -1.32
CA MET A 246 -31.84 -17.44 -0.45
C MET A 246 -32.90 -16.41 -0.87
N LEU A 247 -33.61 -15.85 0.11
CA LEU A 247 -34.53 -14.74 -0.14
C LEU A 247 -33.70 -13.46 -0.30
N SER A 248 -33.64 -12.96 -1.54
CA SER A 248 -32.96 -11.70 -1.86
C SER A 248 -33.60 -10.51 -1.15
N ARG A 249 -32.82 -9.45 -0.95
CA ARG A 249 -33.33 -8.18 -0.43
C ARG A 249 -32.93 -7.01 -1.32
N THR A 250 -33.92 -6.25 -1.79
CA THR A 250 -33.70 -4.98 -2.52
C THR A 250 -34.25 -3.84 -1.69
N HIS A 251 -33.46 -2.78 -1.45
CA HIS A 251 -33.80 -1.72 -0.48
C HIS A 251 -34.09 -2.28 0.93
N GLY A 252 -33.49 -3.42 1.28
CA GLY A 252 -33.76 -4.15 2.52
C GLY A 252 -35.06 -4.97 2.53
N GLN A 253 -35.89 -4.89 1.49
CA GLN A 253 -37.18 -5.58 1.40
C GLN A 253 -37.08 -6.92 0.66
N PRO A 254 -37.89 -7.94 1.02
CA PRO A 254 -37.97 -9.20 0.29
C PRO A 254 -38.12 -9.01 -1.23
N ALA A 255 -37.34 -9.76 -2.00
CA ALA A 255 -37.33 -9.72 -3.46
C ALA A 255 -37.29 -11.14 -4.06
N SER A 256 -37.22 -11.24 -5.39
CA SER A 256 -37.15 -12.53 -6.08
C SER A 256 -35.99 -13.39 -5.57
N PRO A 257 -36.19 -14.69 -5.29
CA PRO A 257 -35.15 -15.56 -4.74
C PRO A 257 -33.88 -15.63 -5.60
N THR A 258 -32.75 -15.85 -4.93
CA THR A 258 -31.43 -16.17 -5.49
C THR A 258 -30.90 -17.44 -4.83
N THR A 259 -29.62 -17.77 -5.05
CA THR A 259 -28.92 -18.76 -4.23
C THR A 259 -27.76 -18.11 -3.49
N LEU A 260 -27.45 -18.59 -2.28
CA LEU A 260 -26.32 -18.10 -1.50
C LEU A 260 -25.03 -18.19 -2.33
N GLY A 261 -24.81 -19.33 -2.99
CA GLY A 261 -23.63 -19.52 -3.82
C GLY A 261 -23.55 -18.55 -5.00
N LYS A 262 -24.69 -18.18 -5.61
CA LYS A 262 -24.73 -17.18 -6.68
C LYS A 262 -24.31 -15.79 -6.19
N GLU A 263 -24.69 -15.38 -4.98
CA GLU A 263 -24.27 -14.09 -4.42
C GLU A 263 -22.77 -14.08 -4.10
N MET A 264 -22.23 -15.16 -3.54
CA MET A 264 -20.78 -15.29 -3.31
C MET A 264 -19.99 -15.26 -4.62
N ALA A 265 -20.51 -15.89 -5.68
CA ALA A 265 -19.87 -15.90 -7.00
C ALA A 265 -19.75 -14.50 -7.62
N ILE A 266 -20.64 -13.55 -7.29
CA ILE A 266 -20.54 -12.16 -7.74
C ILE A 266 -19.28 -11.51 -7.15
N PHE A 267 -19.04 -11.70 -5.86
CA PHE A 267 -17.87 -11.17 -5.18
C PHE A 267 -16.59 -11.82 -5.69
N ALA A 268 -16.55 -13.15 -5.78
CA ALA A 268 -15.40 -13.86 -6.33
C ALA A 268 -15.03 -13.34 -7.73
N PHE A 269 -16.02 -13.21 -8.63
CA PHE A 269 -15.78 -12.70 -9.98
C PHE A 269 -15.26 -11.26 -10.00
N ARG A 270 -15.88 -10.35 -9.22
CA ARG A 270 -15.44 -8.94 -9.11
C ARG A 270 -14.01 -8.84 -8.58
N LEU A 271 -13.68 -9.61 -7.54
CA LEU A 271 -12.35 -9.64 -6.94
C LEU A 271 -11.29 -10.19 -7.90
N SER A 272 -11.60 -11.26 -8.64
CA SER A 272 -10.70 -11.82 -9.65
C SER A 272 -10.35 -10.81 -10.75
N GLN A 273 -11.33 -10.00 -11.19
CA GLN A 273 -11.08 -8.96 -12.20
C GLN A 273 -10.11 -7.89 -11.69
N GLU A 274 -10.32 -7.37 -10.47
CA GLU A 274 -9.42 -6.35 -9.91
C GLU A 274 -8.02 -6.92 -9.59
N LYS A 275 -7.95 -8.18 -9.12
CA LYS A 275 -6.67 -8.87 -8.92
C LYS A 275 -5.91 -9.03 -10.23
N GLN A 276 -6.58 -9.39 -11.33
CA GLN A 276 -5.95 -9.49 -12.64
C GLN A 276 -5.36 -8.15 -13.11
N VAL A 277 -6.10 -7.05 -12.93
CA VAL A 277 -5.59 -5.70 -13.26
C VAL A 277 -4.32 -5.39 -12.45
N ALA A 278 -4.32 -5.68 -11.15
CA ALA A 278 -3.14 -5.49 -10.31
C ALA A 278 -1.97 -6.39 -10.73
N GLU A 279 -2.23 -7.65 -11.09
CA GLU A 279 -1.22 -8.62 -11.53
C GLU A 279 -0.60 -8.26 -12.88
N GLU A 280 -1.41 -7.86 -13.87
CA GLU A 280 -0.93 -7.34 -15.16
C GLU A 280 -0.06 -6.11 -14.96
N PHE A 281 -0.46 -5.23 -14.04
CA PHE A 281 0.33 -4.07 -13.68
C PHE A 281 1.68 -4.47 -13.05
N VAL A 282 1.68 -5.41 -12.10
CA VAL A 282 2.92 -5.92 -11.48
C VAL A 282 3.83 -6.65 -12.48
N ALA A 283 3.27 -7.33 -13.48
CA ALA A 283 4.03 -7.89 -14.58
C ALA A 283 4.65 -6.79 -15.46
N SER A 284 3.90 -5.70 -15.73
CA SER A 284 4.41 -4.51 -16.43
C SER A 284 5.39 -3.67 -15.61
N LEU A 285 5.40 -3.81 -14.28
CA LEU A 285 6.44 -3.27 -13.40
C LEU A 285 7.81 -3.95 -13.59
N GLY A 286 8.01 -4.70 -14.68
CA GLY A 286 9.31 -5.00 -15.26
C GLY A 286 10.07 -3.76 -15.72
N ILE A 287 10.18 -2.72 -14.85
CA ILE A 287 10.96 -1.49 -15.00
C ILE A 287 11.03 -1.07 -16.48
N ASP A 288 9.85 -0.82 -17.05
CA ASP A 288 9.78 -0.24 -18.38
C ASP A 288 10.46 1.12 -18.33
N PHE A 289 11.41 1.31 -19.24
CA PHE A 289 12.17 2.54 -19.30
C PHE A 289 11.23 3.71 -19.60
N ASN A 290 11.13 4.66 -18.67
CA ASN A 290 10.46 5.93 -18.91
C ASN A 290 11.47 6.94 -19.49
N PRO A 291 11.44 7.23 -20.80
CA PRO A 291 12.43 8.12 -21.43
C PRO A 291 12.30 9.58 -21.03
N TYR A 292 11.17 9.98 -20.43
CA TYR A 292 10.86 11.38 -20.13
C TYR A 292 10.51 11.55 -18.67
N VAL A 293 11.55 11.58 -17.83
CA VAL A 293 11.44 11.87 -16.40
C VAL A 293 12.16 13.18 -16.08
N PRO A 294 11.64 13.99 -15.14
CA PRO A 294 12.42 15.02 -14.47
C PRO A 294 13.45 14.34 -13.54
N GLN A 295 13.77 14.94 -12.39
CA GLN A 295 14.68 14.30 -11.44
C GLN A 295 14.03 13.06 -10.76
N ILE A 296 12.70 13.02 -10.65
CA ILE A 296 11.92 11.88 -10.14
C ILE A 296 11.21 11.16 -11.28
N GLU A 297 10.92 9.89 -11.06
CA GLU A 297 9.81 9.25 -11.76
C GLU A 297 8.48 9.94 -11.32
N PRO A 298 7.56 10.25 -12.25
CA PRO A 298 6.35 11.03 -11.94
C PRO A 298 5.34 10.33 -11.02
N HIS A 299 5.56 9.09 -10.61
CA HIS A 299 4.73 8.28 -9.72
C HIS A 299 3.30 8.00 -10.23
N ASP A 300 3.01 8.30 -11.50
CA ASP A 300 1.70 8.04 -12.14
C ASP A 300 1.34 6.56 -12.12
N TYR A 301 2.34 5.70 -12.29
CA TYR A 301 2.19 4.27 -12.25
C TYR A 301 1.77 3.83 -10.83
N MET A 302 2.37 4.40 -9.79
CA MET A 302 2.02 4.08 -8.40
C MET A 302 0.57 4.46 -8.10
N ALA A 303 0.11 5.61 -8.59
CA ALA A 303 -1.29 6.03 -8.42
C ALA A 303 -2.28 5.04 -9.06
N LYS A 304 -1.99 4.55 -10.27
CA LYS A 304 -2.81 3.53 -10.96
C LYS A 304 -2.83 2.21 -10.18
N LEU A 305 -1.67 1.78 -9.69
CA LEU A 305 -1.53 0.58 -8.88
C LEU A 305 -2.35 0.67 -7.59
N PHE A 306 -2.15 1.74 -6.82
CA PHE A 306 -2.87 1.94 -5.56
C PHE A 306 -4.38 2.06 -5.78
N HIS A 307 -4.83 2.67 -6.88
CA HIS A 307 -6.25 2.67 -7.23
C HIS A 307 -6.81 1.26 -7.46
N SER A 308 -6.05 0.38 -8.12
CA SER A 308 -6.46 -1.01 -8.36
C SER A 308 -6.63 -1.78 -7.04
N ILE A 309 -5.72 -1.56 -6.09
CA ILE A 309 -5.82 -2.14 -4.73
C ILE A 309 -7.03 -1.57 -3.97
N ILE A 310 -7.30 -0.26 -4.09
CA ILE A 310 -8.47 0.38 -3.50
C ILE A 310 -9.77 -0.24 -4.03
N GLN A 311 -9.85 -0.56 -5.33
CA GLN A 311 -11.04 -1.21 -5.90
C GLN A 311 -11.24 -2.62 -5.35
N PHE A 312 -10.18 -3.42 -5.27
CA PHE A 312 -10.23 -4.73 -4.60
C PHE A 312 -10.74 -4.59 -3.16
N ASN A 313 -10.17 -3.64 -2.40
CA ASN A 313 -10.57 -3.37 -1.02
C ASN A 313 -12.03 -2.92 -0.90
N ASN A 314 -12.54 -2.10 -1.81
CA ASN A 314 -13.94 -1.67 -1.81
C ASN A 314 -14.91 -2.83 -2.02
N ILE A 315 -14.57 -3.76 -2.92
CA ILE A 315 -15.36 -4.98 -3.14
C ILE A 315 -15.32 -5.86 -1.89
N LEU A 316 -14.18 -5.92 -1.20
CA LEU A 316 -14.06 -6.70 0.03
C LEU A 316 -14.80 -6.07 1.22
N VAL A 317 -14.85 -4.74 1.32
CA VAL A 317 -15.71 -4.03 2.30
C VAL A 317 -17.19 -4.36 2.07
N ASP A 318 -17.62 -4.35 0.80
CA ASP A 318 -18.98 -4.71 0.40
C ASP A 318 -19.29 -6.16 0.80
N PHE A 319 -18.35 -7.08 0.57
CA PHE A 319 -18.44 -8.47 1.03
C PHE A 319 -18.52 -8.59 2.57
N ASP A 320 -17.64 -7.93 3.31
CA ASP A 320 -17.60 -7.98 4.78
C ASP A 320 -18.94 -7.50 5.38
N ARG A 321 -19.53 -6.44 4.80
CA ARG A 321 -20.83 -5.90 5.20
C ARG A 321 -21.99 -6.84 4.90
N ASP A 322 -21.99 -7.45 3.72
CA ASP A 322 -23.04 -8.39 3.34
C ASP A 322 -22.97 -9.66 4.20
N ILE A 323 -21.76 -10.20 4.45
CA ILE A 323 -21.58 -11.33 5.37
C ILE A 323 -22.02 -10.97 6.79
N TRP A 324 -21.69 -9.78 7.29
CA TRP A 324 -22.20 -9.30 8.57
C TRP A 324 -23.74 -9.31 8.60
N GLY A 325 -24.37 -8.84 7.53
CA GLY A 325 -25.82 -8.87 7.35
C GLY A 325 -26.39 -10.29 7.32
N TYR A 326 -25.76 -11.20 6.59
CA TYR A 326 -26.17 -12.60 6.49
C TYR A 326 -26.03 -13.35 7.82
N ILE A 327 -25.00 -13.05 8.62
CA ILE A 327 -24.85 -13.56 9.99
C ILE A 327 -25.97 -13.01 10.88
N SER A 328 -26.27 -11.71 10.78
CA SER A 328 -27.36 -11.07 11.54
C SER A 328 -28.73 -11.65 11.22
N LEU A 329 -28.98 -11.97 9.95
CA LEU A 329 -30.20 -12.62 9.46
C LEU A 329 -30.23 -14.14 9.71
N GLY A 330 -29.16 -14.74 10.23
CA GLY A 330 -29.10 -16.16 10.53
C GLY A 330 -28.91 -17.09 9.31
N TYR A 331 -28.46 -16.56 8.16
CA TYR A 331 -28.03 -17.40 7.04
C TYR A 331 -26.71 -18.13 7.34
N PHE A 332 -25.86 -17.51 8.17
CA PHE A 332 -24.65 -18.12 8.68
C PHE A 332 -24.66 -18.18 10.21
N LYS A 333 -24.16 -19.29 10.74
CA LYS A 333 -23.69 -19.40 12.13
C LYS A 333 -22.17 -19.34 12.17
N GLN A 334 -21.64 -18.94 13.32
CA GLN A 334 -20.20 -18.88 13.53
C GLN A 334 -19.74 -19.99 14.48
N ILE A 335 -18.70 -20.71 14.08
CA ILE A 335 -18.04 -21.71 14.90
C ILE A 335 -17.21 -20.99 15.97
N THR A 336 -17.48 -21.26 17.25
CA THR A 336 -16.73 -20.71 18.38
C THR A 336 -15.75 -21.73 18.94
N LYS A 337 -14.58 -21.27 19.40
CA LYS A 337 -13.65 -22.13 20.16
C LYS A 337 -14.00 -22.11 21.64
N ALA A 338 -13.84 -23.25 22.31
CA ALA A 338 -14.06 -23.34 23.75
C ALA A 338 -13.15 -22.35 24.51
N GLY A 339 -13.74 -21.45 25.29
CA GLY A 339 -13.05 -20.42 26.06
C GLY A 339 -13.01 -19.03 25.42
N GLU A 340 -13.47 -18.86 24.18
CA GLU A 340 -13.64 -17.53 23.59
C GLU A 340 -14.82 -16.79 24.21
N ILE A 341 -14.60 -15.55 24.63
CA ILE A 341 -15.63 -14.69 25.23
C ILE A 341 -16.12 -13.72 24.17
N GLY A 342 -17.33 -13.91 23.66
CA GLY A 342 -17.90 -13.02 22.64
C GLY A 342 -18.45 -11.70 23.19
N SER A 343 -18.74 -11.60 24.50
CA SER A 343 -19.10 -10.36 25.18
C SER A 343 -18.76 -10.43 26.66
N SER A 344 -18.29 -9.32 27.23
CA SER A 344 -18.00 -9.19 28.66
C SER A 344 -19.24 -9.29 29.55
N THR A 345 -20.44 -9.08 29.00
CA THR A 345 -21.71 -9.04 29.75
C THR A 345 -22.76 -10.03 29.26
N MET A 346 -22.66 -10.50 28.01
CA MET A 346 -23.63 -11.41 27.40
C MET A 346 -22.96 -12.74 26.99
N PRO A 347 -23.01 -13.78 27.83
CA PRO A 347 -22.28 -15.04 27.59
C PRO A 347 -22.69 -15.82 26.33
N HIS A 348 -23.87 -15.56 25.79
CA HIS A 348 -24.40 -16.23 24.59
C HIS A 348 -24.06 -15.50 23.28
N LYS A 349 -23.47 -14.30 23.34
CA LYS A 349 -23.27 -13.44 22.17
C LYS A 349 -22.05 -13.91 21.36
N VAL A 350 -22.26 -14.13 20.07
CA VAL A 350 -21.21 -14.45 19.09
C VAL A 350 -21.22 -13.37 18.01
N ASN A 351 -20.13 -12.60 17.91
CA ASN A 351 -20.04 -11.45 17.00
C ASN A 351 -19.14 -11.78 15.80
N PRO A 352 -19.46 -11.27 14.60
CA PRO A 352 -18.61 -11.39 13.41
C PRO A 352 -17.37 -10.49 13.46
N ILE A 353 -16.57 -10.59 14.52
CA ILE A 353 -15.47 -9.66 14.83
C ILE A 353 -14.37 -9.65 13.76
N ASP A 354 -14.18 -10.76 13.05
CA ASP A 354 -13.13 -10.85 12.03
C ASP A 354 -13.51 -10.01 10.80
N PHE A 355 -14.77 -10.07 10.36
CA PHE A 355 -15.29 -9.22 9.27
C PHE A 355 -15.34 -7.75 9.68
N GLU A 356 -15.74 -7.43 10.92
CA GLU A 356 -15.71 -6.06 11.44
C GLU A 356 -14.27 -5.49 11.52
N ASN A 357 -13.30 -6.34 11.88
CA ASN A 357 -11.89 -5.95 11.89
C ASN A 357 -11.35 -5.74 10.48
N SER A 358 -11.74 -6.60 9.53
CA SER A 358 -11.41 -6.45 8.12
C SER A 358 -11.94 -5.12 7.57
N GLU A 359 -13.26 -4.88 7.69
CA GLU A 359 -13.92 -3.65 7.21
C GLU A 359 -13.20 -2.39 7.72
N GLY A 360 -12.92 -2.33 9.03
CA GLY A 360 -12.24 -1.18 9.63
C GLY A 360 -10.84 -0.96 9.06
N ASN A 361 -10.07 -2.02 8.85
CA ASN A 361 -8.72 -1.92 8.30
C ASN A 361 -8.71 -1.59 6.81
N LEU A 362 -9.67 -2.08 6.01
CA LEU A 362 -9.82 -1.70 4.61
C LEU A 362 -10.09 -0.21 4.45
N GLY A 363 -10.89 0.38 5.36
CA GLY A 363 -11.11 1.83 5.41
C GLY A 363 -9.82 2.62 5.66
N VAL A 364 -8.99 2.19 6.61
CA VAL A 364 -7.68 2.81 6.88
C VAL A 364 -6.73 2.65 5.70
N ALA A 365 -6.67 1.45 5.12
CA ALA A 365 -5.85 1.16 3.93
C ALA A 365 -6.22 2.08 2.76
N ASN A 366 -7.50 2.20 2.45
CA ASN A 366 -7.98 3.03 1.33
C ASN A 366 -7.71 4.52 1.57
N GLY A 367 -7.79 4.99 2.81
CA GLY A 367 -7.43 6.37 3.17
C GLY A 367 -5.97 6.69 2.85
N ASP A 368 -5.05 5.81 3.26
CA ASP A 368 -3.62 5.97 3.00
C ASP A 368 -3.27 5.83 1.51
N LEU A 369 -3.74 4.76 0.86
CA LEU A 369 -3.52 4.53 -0.57
C LEU A 369 -4.09 5.65 -1.45
N SER A 370 -5.25 6.21 -1.08
CA SER A 370 -5.83 7.35 -1.79
C SER A 370 -4.96 8.61 -1.61
N HIS A 371 -4.43 8.84 -0.41
CA HIS A 371 -3.52 9.97 -0.17
C HIS A 371 -2.26 9.84 -1.02
N LEU A 372 -1.62 8.67 -1.02
CA LEU A 372 -0.44 8.38 -1.83
C LEU A 372 -0.70 8.63 -3.32
N SER A 373 -1.82 8.09 -3.84
CA SER A 373 -2.21 8.23 -5.25
C SER A 373 -2.39 9.68 -5.68
N MET A 374 -2.93 10.52 -4.80
CA MET A 374 -3.18 11.94 -5.10
C MET A 374 -1.93 12.80 -4.92
N LYS A 375 -1.10 12.51 -3.92
CA LYS A 375 -0.01 13.39 -3.50
C LYS A 375 1.31 13.11 -4.22
N LEU A 376 1.59 11.85 -4.58
CA LEU A 376 2.88 11.49 -5.18
C LEU A 376 3.09 12.11 -6.57
N PRO A 377 2.10 12.13 -7.49
CA PRO A 377 2.34 12.68 -8.82
C PRO A 377 2.62 14.17 -8.89
N ILE A 378 2.28 14.91 -7.82
CA ILE A 378 2.41 16.36 -7.76
C ILE A 378 3.72 16.74 -7.05
N SER A 379 4.69 17.25 -7.82
CA SER A 379 5.95 17.82 -7.31
C SER A 379 6.23 19.18 -7.94
N ARG A 380 6.78 20.11 -7.16
CA ARG A 380 7.04 21.49 -7.62
C ARG A 380 8.09 21.53 -8.74
N TRP A 381 7.86 22.42 -9.71
CA TRP A 381 8.78 22.75 -10.81
C TRP A 381 9.15 21.61 -11.77
N GLN A 382 8.31 20.57 -11.89
CA GLN A 382 8.50 19.47 -12.86
C GLN A 382 8.61 19.95 -14.33
N LEU A 383 8.00 21.08 -14.70
CA LEU A 383 7.96 21.62 -16.08
C LEU A 383 8.96 22.75 -16.36
N LEU A 384 9.69 23.25 -15.36
CA LEU A 384 10.54 24.43 -15.54
C LEU A 384 11.94 24.00 -16.03
N ILE A 385 12.16 24.20 -17.34
CA ILE A 385 13.49 24.15 -17.95
C ILE A 385 14.08 25.56 -17.87
N ASP A 386 14.44 25.99 -16.66
CA ASP A 386 15.38 27.10 -16.55
C ASP A 386 16.79 26.54 -16.76
N PHE A 387 17.40 26.91 -17.88
CA PHE A 387 18.76 26.52 -18.30
C PHE A 387 19.85 26.86 -17.25
N CYS A 388 19.52 27.69 -16.26
CA CYS A 388 20.42 28.14 -15.20
C CYS A 388 20.18 27.44 -13.84
N ALA A 389 19.09 26.67 -13.69
CA ALA A 389 18.69 26.08 -12.41
C ALA A 389 18.33 24.59 -12.56
N CYS A 390 19.29 23.76 -12.97
CA CYS A 390 19.15 22.29 -12.96
C CYS A 390 18.85 21.68 -11.57
N HIS A 391 18.80 22.48 -10.50
CA HIS A 391 18.64 22.05 -9.11
C HIS A 391 17.19 22.17 -8.56
N LEU A 392 16.23 22.65 -9.36
CA LEU A 392 14.84 22.88 -8.91
C LEU A 392 13.84 22.08 -9.75
N ARG A 393 14.03 20.75 -9.90
CA ARG A 393 13.12 19.89 -10.70
C ARG A 393 12.29 18.89 -9.89
N ARG A 394 12.26 19.03 -8.56
CA ARG A 394 11.34 18.38 -7.62
C ARG A 394 11.30 19.14 -6.31
N ASP A 395 10.32 18.83 -5.47
CA ASP A 395 10.47 18.96 -4.02
C ASP A 395 10.60 17.58 -3.34
N LEU A 396 11.10 17.55 -2.11
CA LEU A 396 11.43 16.31 -1.38
C LEU A 396 10.27 15.77 -0.52
N THR A 397 9.05 16.27 -0.72
CA THR A 397 7.91 15.84 0.11
C THR A 397 7.47 14.41 -0.18
N ASP A 398 7.76 13.89 -1.38
CA ASP A 398 7.52 12.51 -1.77
C ASP A 398 8.42 11.53 -1.01
N SER A 399 9.68 11.88 -0.71
CA SER A 399 10.63 10.99 -0.02
C SER A 399 10.11 10.44 1.31
N THR A 400 9.52 11.29 2.17
CA THR A 400 8.94 10.83 3.45
C THR A 400 7.62 10.11 3.24
N VAL A 401 6.85 10.50 2.22
CA VAL A 401 5.55 9.90 1.91
C VAL A 401 5.70 8.49 1.35
N LEU A 402 6.70 8.24 0.50
CA LEU A 402 7.01 6.92 -0.06
C LEU A 402 7.37 5.90 1.03
N ARG A 403 7.91 6.33 2.18
CA ARG A 403 8.17 5.44 3.33
C ARG A 403 6.90 4.89 3.98
N ASN A 404 5.73 5.43 3.62
CA ASN A 404 4.43 4.99 4.12
C ASN A 404 3.72 4.01 3.17
N MET A 405 4.29 3.66 2.01
CA MET A 405 3.66 2.70 1.07
C MET A 405 3.31 1.35 1.73
N GLY A 406 4.09 0.94 2.73
CA GLY A 406 3.82 -0.28 3.50
C GLY A 406 2.64 -0.19 4.46
N VAL A 407 2.19 1.00 4.84
CA VAL A 407 1.09 1.21 5.80
C VAL A 407 -0.24 0.82 5.16
N GLY A 408 -0.58 1.38 4.00
CA GLY A 408 -1.78 1.02 3.25
C GLY A 408 -1.81 -0.46 2.83
N LEU A 409 -0.67 -0.99 2.38
CA LEU A 409 -0.55 -2.42 2.04
C LEU A 409 -0.67 -3.32 3.28
N GLY A 410 -0.10 -2.92 4.42
CA GLY A 410 -0.17 -3.68 5.66
C GLY A 410 -1.58 -3.76 6.24
N HIS A 411 -2.34 -2.66 6.20
CA HIS A 411 -3.75 -2.68 6.58
C HIS A 411 -4.61 -3.53 5.62
N SER A 412 -4.30 -3.50 4.31
CA SER A 412 -4.97 -4.37 3.31
C SER A 412 -4.71 -5.85 3.61
N LEU A 413 -3.45 -6.24 3.81
CA LEU A 413 -3.07 -7.62 4.14
C LEU A 413 -3.70 -8.10 5.46
N LEU A 414 -3.72 -7.25 6.47
CA LEU A 414 -4.37 -7.54 7.75
C LEU A 414 -5.85 -7.83 7.55
N ALA A 415 -6.54 -7.02 6.75
CA ALA A 415 -7.94 -7.23 6.42
C ALA A 415 -8.15 -8.57 5.71
N TYR A 416 -7.36 -8.88 4.67
CA TYR A 416 -7.47 -10.14 3.92
C TYR A 416 -7.35 -11.36 4.84
N LYS A 417 -6.36 -11.35 5.75
CA LYS A 417 -6.17 -12.42 6.75
C LYS A 417 -7.34 -12.52 7.73
N ASN A 418 -7.96 -11.40 8.10
CA ASN A 418 -9.14 -11.41 8.96
C ASN A 418 -10.38 -11.94 8.22
N THR A 419 -10.64 -11.51 6.98
CA THR A 419 -11.72 -12.09 6.16
C THR A 419 -11.55 -13.60 6.02
N LEU A 420 -10.35 -14.09 5.71
CA LEU A 420 -10.06 -15.53 5.64
C LEU A 420 -10.34 -16.25 6.97
N THR A 421 -9.94 -15.64 8.09
CA THR A 421 -10.23 -16.18 9.43
C THR A 421 -11.74 -16.23 9.68
N GLY A 422 -12.48 -15.20 9.27
CA GLY A 422 -13.93 -15.11 9.38
C GLY A 422 -14.64 -16.17 8.53
N ILE A 423 -14.23 -16.33 7.27
CA ILE A 423 -14.75 -17.33 6.34
C ILE A 423 -14.59 -18.74 6.92
N GLY A 424 -13.42 -19.05 7.48
CA GLY A 424 -13.16 -20.35 8.13
C GLY A 424 -14.04 -20.66 9.35
N LYS A 425 -14.80 -19.67 9.86
CA LYS A 425 -15.76 -19.84 10.97
C LYS A 425 -17.21 -19.90 10.49
N LEU A 426 -17.49 -19.66 9.20
CA LEU A 426 -18.85 -19.66 8.68
C LEU A 426 -19.39 -21.09 8.55
N GLN A 427 -20.62 -21.29 9.02
CA GLN A 427 -21.39 -22.49 8.77
C GLN A 427 -22.75 -22.07 8.24
N VAL A 428 -23.10 -22.53 7.03
CA VAL A 428 -24.43 -22.26 6.45
C VAL A 428 -25.48 -22.93 7.31
N PHE A 429 -26.47 -22.15 7.73
CA PHE A 429 -27.58 -22.66 8.50
C PHE A 429 -28.67 -23.17 7.54
N ASP A 430 -29.02 -24.44 7.69
CA ASP A 430 -30.04 -25.08 6.85
C ASP A 430 -31.42 -24.50 7.18
N ASN A 431 -31.83 -23.50 6.39
CA ASN A 431 -33.05 -22.72 6.58
C ASN A 431 -34.21 -23.34 5.80
N SER A 432 -34.53 -24.61 6.07
CA SER A 432 -35.77 -25.25 5.61
C SER A 432 -37.05 -24.52 6.12
N TYR A 433 -36.92 -23.50 6.97
CA TYR A 433 -38.02 -22.77 7.60
C TYR A 433 -38.22 -21.31 7.13
N LEU A 434 -37.30 -20.72 6.33
CA LEU A 434 -37.48 -19.34 5.84
C LEU A 434 -38.30 -19.22 4.54
N VAL A 435 -38.68 -20.35 3.94
CA VAL A 435 -39.52 -20.41 2.73
C VAL A 435 -41.01 -20.21 3.08
N ASP A 436 -41.41 -20.49 4.32
CA ASP A 436 -42.80 -20.39 4.77
C ASP A 436 -43.09 -19.03 5.41
N GLY A 437 -42.96 -17.92 4.66
CA GLY A 437 -43.69 -16.66 4.85
C GLY A 437 -43.94 -16.08 6.26
N GLN A 438 -43.27 -16.54 7.30
CA GLN A 438 -43.46 -16.11 8.68
C GLN A 438 -42.33 -15.15 9.01
N GLU A 439 -42.73 -13.89 9.14
CA GLU A 439 -41.94 -12.81 9.70
C GLU A 439 -41.27 -13.28 11.00
N ILE A 440 -39.94 -13.11 11.07
CA ILE A 440 -39.22 -13.03 12.34
C ILE A 440 -39.23 -11.57 12.78
#